data_AF-A0A6P2ACB0-F1
#
_entry.id   AF-A0A6P2ACB0-F1
#
_cell.length_a   1.000
_cell.length_b   1.000
_cell.length_c   1.000
_cell.angle_alpha   90.00
_cell.angle_beta   90.00
_cell.angle_gamma   90.00
#
_symmetry.space_group_name_H-M   'P 1'
#
loop_
_entity.id
_entity.type
_entity.pdbx_description
1 polymer ?
#
loop_
_entity_poly.entity_id
_entity_poly.type
_entity_poly.pdbx_seq_one_letter_code
_entity_poly.pdbx_strand_id
1 'polypeptide(L)' 'MLNCLLAIKTFGGWNLTEAIAISQWLANQGVKYLEQPLSIRDESNLAQLHQESPLPIYIDEICCNNQDLFLYL' A
#
# COMPACT_ATOMS: atom_id res chain seq x y z
N MET A 1 17.63 14.73 15.71
CA MET A 1 16.96 14.87 14.40
C MET A 1 16.19 13.56 14.20
N LEU A 2 14.92 13.52 14.58
CA LEU A 2 14.11 12.31 14.47
C LEU A 2 13.92 12.07 12.97
N ASN A 3 14.56 11.02 12.44
CA ASN A 3 14.34 10.56 11.07
C ASN A 3 12.94 9.93 11.05
N CYS A 4 11.90 10.77 11.01
CA CYS A 4 10.54 10.32 10.80
C CYS A 4 10.50 9.82 9.36
N LEU A 5 10.54 8.49 9.18
CA LEU A 5 10.28 7.86 7.89
C LEU A 5 8.91 8.37 7.42
N LEU A 6 8.89 9.24 6.40
CA LEU A 6 7.68 9.75 5.79
C LEU A 6 7.02 8.58 5.04
N ALA A 7 6.16 7.87 5.74
CA ALA A 7 5.38 6.74 5.28
C ALA A 7 3.89 7.10 5.32
N ILE A 8 3.13 6.64 4.33
CA ILE A 8 1.69 6.86 4.26
C ILE A 8 0.98 5.51 4.33
N LYS A 9 0.13 5.34 5.35
CA LYS A 9 -0.75 4.18 5.53
C LYS A 9 -2.17 4.55 5.12
N THR A 10 -2.75 3.77 4.21
CA THR A 10 -3.98 4.17 3.49
C THR A 10 -5.17 3.25 3.68
N PHE A 11 -5.07 2.16 4.44
CA PHE A 11 -6.19 1.24 4.75
C PHE A 11 -7.06 0.86 3.52
N GLY A 12 -6.48 0.86 2.32
CA GLY A 12 -7.20 0.59 1.08
C GLY A 12 -8.20 1.66 0.63
N GLY A 13 -7.96 2.94 0.96
CA GLY A 13 -8.84 4.04 0.61
C GLY A 13 -8.78 4.51 -0.85
N TRP A 14 -7.89 3.96 -1.68
CA TRP A 14 -7.71 4.37 -3.08
C TRP A 14 -8.05 3.24 -4.04
N ASN A 15 -8.65 3.60 -5.17
CA ASN A 15 -8.64 2.70 -6.33
C ASN A 15 -7.28 2.75 -7.05
N LEU A 16 -7.07 1.85 -8.02
CA LEU A 16 -5.80 1.72 -8.74
C LEU A 16 -5.33 3.05 -9.37
N THR A 17 -6.21 3.74 -10.11
CA THR A 17 -5.86 5.00 -10.79
C THR A 17 -5.46 6.09 -9.80
N GLU A 18 -6.22 6.21 -8.71
CA GLU A 18 -5.91 7.16 -7.63
C GLU A 18 -4.57 6.82 -6.96
N ALA A 19 -4.34 5.54 -6.65
CA ALA A 19 -3.12 5.10 -6.00
C ALA A 19 -1.88 5.38 -6.86
N ILE A 20 -1.96 5.19 -8.18
CA ILE A 20 -0.87 5.55 -9.12
C ILE A 20 -0.62 7.06 -9.07
N ALA A 21 -1.66 7.88 -9.30
CA ALA A 21 -1.54 9.33 -9.35
C ALA A 21 -0.99 9.92 -8.04
N ILE A 22 -1.49 9.44 -6.90
CA ILE A 22 -1.07 9.90 -5.58
C ILE A 22 0.36 9.43 -5.30
N SER A 23 0.74 8.20 -5.67
CA SER A 23 2.11 7.73 -5.48
C SER A 23 3.14 8.57 -6.24
N GLN A 24 2.81 9.02 -7.45
CA GLN A 24 3.64 9.94 -8.23
C GLN A 24 3.77 11.31 -7.56
N TRP A 25 2.67 11.84 -7.03
CA TRP A 25 2.71 13.10 -6.29
C TRP A 25 3.55 12.99 -5.01
N LEU A 26 3.38 11.92 -4.25
CA LEU A 26 4.07 11.68 -2.98
C LEU A 26 5.57 11.44 -3.12
N ALA A 27 6.00 10.83 -4.22
CA ALA A 27 7.43 10.66 -4.52
C ALA A 27 8.16 12.02 -4.55
N ASN A 28 7.49 13.07 -5.06
CA ASN A 28 8.05 14.41 -5.09
C ASN A 28 8.05 15.11 -3.72
N GLN A 29 7.28 14.60 -2.75
CA GLN A 29 7.20 15.14 -1.38
C GLN A 29 8.22 14.49 -0.43
N GLY A 30 9.05 13.57 -0.91
CA GLY A 30 10.06 12.88 -0.10
C GLY A 30 9.52 11.67 0.68
N VAL A 31 8.30 11.23 0.40
CA VAL A 31 7.74 9.97 0.92
C VAL A 31 8.59 8.80 0.44
N LYS A 32 8.80 7.82 1.32
CA LYS A 32 9.71 6.69 1.07
C LYS A 32 9.00 5.41 0.66
N TYR A 33 7.77 5.22 1.08
CA TYR A 33 6.96 4.06 0.72
C TYR A 33 5.47 4.30 1.04
N LEU A 34 4.62 3.46 0.45
CA LEU A 34 3.19 3.37 0.73
C LEU A 34 2.87 2.07 1.45
N GLU A 35 1.94 2.11 2.39
CA GLU A 35 1.46 0.94 3.11
C GLU A 35 -0.04 0.76 2.89
N GLN A 36 -0.44 -0.38 2.32
CA GLN A 36 -1.82 -0.73 2.00
C GLN A 36 -2.58 0.36 1.18
N PRO A 37 -2.12 0.73 -0.03
CA PRO A 37 -2.80 1.70 -0.91
C PRO A 37 -4.15 1.21 -1.40
N LEU A 38 -4.26 -0.08 -1.72
CA LEU A 38 -5.48 -0.68 -2.23
C LEU A 38 -6.20 -1.49 -1.16
N SER A 39 -7.51 -1.60 -1.31
CA SER A 39 -8.33 -2.50 -0.51
C SER A 39 -7.92 -3.95 -0.73
N ILE A 40 -8.08 -4.80 0.28
CA ILE A 40 -7.90 -6.26 0.20
C ILE A 40 -8.77 -6.85 -0.93
N ARG A 41 -9.92 -6.24 -1.22
CA ARG A 41 -10.81 -6.67 -2.32
C ARG A 41 -10.24 -6.37 -3.70
N ASP A 42 -9.26 -5.49 -3.80
CA ASP A 42 -8.63 -5.03 -5.04
C ASP A 42 -7.17 -5.52 -5.17
N GLU A 43 -6.82 -6.60 -4.48
CA GLU A 43 -5.47 -7.20 -4.51
C GLU A 43 -5.01 -7.57 -5.92
N SER A 44 -5.93 -7.90 -6.82
CA SER A 44 -5.61 -8.18 -8.23
C SER A 44 -4.91 -7.01 -8.94
N ASN A 45 -5.13 -5.79 -8.45
CA ASN A 45 -4.52 -4.57 -9.00
C ASN A 45 -3.16 -4.25 -8.36
N LEU A 46 -2.73 -4.97 -7.31
CA LEU A 46 -1.45 -4.70 -6.63
C LEU A 46 -0.24 -4.89 -7.54
N ALA A 47 -0.27 -5.92 -8.39
CA ALA A 47 0.82 -6.17 -9.33
C ALA A 47 0.99 -4.99 -10.30
N GLN A 48 -0.10 -4.44 -10.80
CA GLN A 48 -0.07 -3.27 -11.68
C GLN A 48 0.38 -2.03 -10.93
N LEU A 49 -0.16 -1.79 -9.73
CA LEU A 49 0.25 -0.65 -8.91
C LEU A 49 1.75 -0.70 -8.57
N HIS A 50 2.30 -1.88 -8.28
CA HIS A 50 3.73 -2.05 -8.02
C HIS A 50 4.60 -1.77 -9.25
N GLN A 51 4.08 -2.03 -10.46
CA GLN A 51 4.81 -1.71 -11.70
C GLN A 51 4.79 -0.21 -12.02
N GLU A 52 3.68 0.47 -11.73
CA GLU A 52 3.46 1.87 -12.11
C GLU A 52 3.86 2.87 -11.02
N SER A 53 3.94 2.43 -9.76
CA SER A 53 4.30 3.30 -8.65
C SER A 53 5.81 3.56 -8.59
N PRO A 54 6.25 4.83 -8.45
CA PRO A 54 7.65 5.14 -8.17
C PRO A 54 8.04 4.87 -6.70
N LEU A 55 7.08 4.53 -5.85
CA LEU A 55 7.30 4.25 -4.43
C LEU A 55 7.17 2.74 -4.17
N PRO A 56 8.05 2.17 -3.33
CA PRO A 56 7.83 0.84 -2.77
C PRO A 56 6.46 0.74 -2.09
N ILE A 57 5.79 -0.39 -2.30
CA ILE A 57 4.47 -0.67 -1.71
C ILE A 57 4.62 -1.85 -0.76
N TYR A 58 4.21 -1.62 0.48
CA TYR A 58 4.08 -2.65 1.51
C TYR A 58 2.60 -2.94 1.71
N ILE A 59 2.28 -4.22 1.85
CA ILE A 59 0.94 -4.68 2.18
C ILE A 59 1.01 -5.13 3.62
N ASP A 60 0.10 -4.60 4.44
CA ASP A 60 -0.04 -5.05 5.82
C ASP A 60 -0.89 -6.31 5.76
N GLU A 61 -0.38 -7.41 6.32
CA GLU A 61 -1.11 -8.66 6.41
C GLU A 61 -2.20 -8.53 7.48
N ILE A 62 -3.23 -7.75 7.12
CA ILE A 62 -4.41 -7.59 7.95
C ILE A 62 -5.14 -8.93 7.94
N CYS A 63 -4.96 -9.71 9.01
CA CYS A 63 -5.76 -10.86 9.37
C CYS A 63 -7.24 -10.47 9.41
N CYS A 64 -7.93 -10.63 8.28
CA CYS A 64 -9.34 -10.33 8.13
C CYS A 64 -10.19 -11.60 8.24
N ASN A 65 -9.95 -12.44 9.25
CA ASN A 65 -10.90 -13.30 9.98
C ASN A 65 -10.17 -14.40 10.76
N ASN A 66 -10.80 -14.96 11.79
CA ASN A 66 -10.33 -16.18 12.51
C ASN A 66 -10.08 -17.40 11.58
N GLN A 67 -10.52 -17.36 10.32
CA GLN A 67 -10.28 -18.42 9.33
C GLN A 67 -8.91 -18.32 8.65
N ASP A 68 -8.32 -17.13 8.53
CA ASP A 68 -7.00 -16.98 7.91
C ASP A 68 -5.87 -17.46 8.82
N LEU A 69 -6.09 -17.48 10.13
CA LEU A 69 -5.15 -17.98 11.14
C LEU A 69 -4.87 -19.49 10.99
N PHE A 70 -5.80 -20.26 10.42
CA PHE A 70 -5.69 -21.72 10.31
C PHE A 70 -4.91 -22.21 9.07
N LEU A 71 -4.58 -21.32 8.12
CA LEU A 71 -3.83 -21.71 6.91
C LEU A 71 -2.30 -21.69 7.10
N TYR A 72 -1.81 -21.25 8.26
CA TYR A 72 -0.37 -21.11 8.54
C TYR A 72 0.07 -21.79 9.86
N LEU A 73 -0.73 -22.72 10.41
CA LEU A 73 -0.31 -23.73 11.40
C LEU A 73 -0.30 -25.11 10.74
#